data_AF-A0A9Q3HJ68-F1
#
_entry.id   AF-A0A9Q3HJ68-F1
#
_cell.length_a   1.000
_cell.length_b   1.000
_cell.length_c   1.000
_cell.angle_alpha   90.00
_cell.angle_beta   90.00
_cell.angle_gamma   90.00
#
_symmetry.space_group_name_H-M   'P 1'
#
loop_
_entity.id
_entity.type
_entity.pdbx_description
1 polymer ?
#
loop_
_entity_poly.entity_id
_entity_poly.type
_entity_poly.pdbx_seq_one_letter_code
_entity_poly.pdbx_strand_id
1 'polypeptide(L)'
;MCKPKCARGEGYTSGESCITSILINDIKARVNLDTGAFCICVGKEYLQAILPGWKNHLLPIEGVQFSSASNNMYPLGILETNLIFPHPAGSVKMGTEIVVMDKWTSQHIILGNDYVNSYGIDINDHKDGYFTIGESKRQKFAFSNMPKQISMISSVKDTYKDDVVKNQLVETQINPSLSPKMRHDLIDVLYTYKNAFDSDNEPVGTIQGHEADITLNIDRTYTPVLRRPAYPASSRAREALEKHIQELIQLGVLRKVGHNEEDEITTPFIIAFNNEKSRMVGYFRALNTYTVPDRYPIPRIQETLTELPKAKYITSMDSLKGFHQKLFMPKTKKLLRIITHCGIYEYLRMPFGIKNAPSHYQRMMNTIFPTELYEGYLIIYIDDIIICSDSCSLHLERLARVIDKVTGVNMNISLKKYNFEFEELKA
;
A
#
# COMPACT_ATOMS: atom_id res chain seq x y z
N MET A 1 -42.06 -9.30 23.72
CA MET A 1 -42.64 -10.56 24.24
C MET A 1 -41.66 -11.16 25.23
N CYS A 2 -42.11 -11.51 26.44
CA CYS A 2 -41.27 -12.06 27.50
C CYS A 2 -41.20 -13.60 27.47
N LYS A 3 -40.02 -14.12 27.90
CA LYS A 3 -39.66 -15.42 28.52
C LYS A 3 -38.83 -16.40 27.66
N PRO A 4 -37.93 -17.23 28.28
CA PRO A 4 -37.85 -17.57 29.70
C PRO A 4 -36.52 -17.26 30.42
N LYS A 5 -36.61 -17.19 31.75
CA LYS A 5 -35.48 -17.29 32.69
C LYS A 5 -34.77 -18.63 32.46
N CYS A 6 -33.46 -18.62 32.22
CA CYS A 6 -32.66 -19.84 32.35
C CYS A 6 -32.48 -20.19 33.82
N ALA A 7 -32.68 -21.48 34.09
CA ALA A 7 -32.61 -22.11 35.38
C ALA A 7 -31.17 -22.09 35.94
N ARG A 8 -31.10 -22.31 37.25
CA ARG A 8 -29.91 -22.58 38.06
C ARG A 8 -28.72 -23.15 37.28
N GLY A 9 -27.59 -22.44 37.33
CA GLY A 9 -26.31 -23.04 37.68
C GLY A 9 -25.70 -24.08 36.73
N GLU A 10 -25.83 -23.91 35.41
CA GLU A 10 -25.00 -24.64 34.46
C GLU A 10 -24.39 -23.66 33.45
N GLY A 11 -23.07 -23.46 33.57
CA GLY A 11 -22.29 -22.74 32.57
C GLY A 11 -22.19 -23.59 31.31
N TYR A 12 -22.74 -23.10 30.20
CA TYR A 12 -22.46 -23.66 28.88
C TYR A 12 -21.07 -23.21 28.40
N THR A 13 -20.03 -23.66 29.09
CA THR A 13 -18.68 -23.77 28.53
C THR A 13 -18.05 -25.05 29.07
N SER A 14 -18.61 -26.18 28.63
CA SER A 14 -17.90 -27.45 28.70
C SER A 14 -16.69 -27.38 27.76
N GLY A 15 -15.53 -27.04 28.32
CA GLY A 15 -14.32 -27.86 28.13
C GLY A 15 -13.36 -27.59 26.97
N GLU A 16 -13.67 -26.80 25.94
CA GLU A 16 -12.72 -26.58 24.83
C GLU A 16 -12.63 -25.10 24.45
N SER A 17 -11.55 -24.44 24.88
CA SER A 17 -11.36 -23.00 24.74
C SER A 17 -11.05 -22.58 23.30
N CYS A 18 -11.85 -21.66 22.74
CA CYS A 18 -11.62 -20.98 21.44
C CYS A 18 -10.44 -19.98 21.50
N ILE A 19 -9.34 -20.39 22.12
CA ILE A 19 -8.15 -19.55 22.31
C ILE A 19 -7.23 -19.70 21.10
N THR A 20 -6.83 -18.57 20.53
CA THR A 20 -5.83 -18.46 19.47
C THR A 20 -4.73 -17.47 19.85
N SER A 21 -3.73 -17.33 18.97
CA SER A 21 -2.63 -16.38 19.14
C SER A 21 -2.69 -15.31 18.07
N ILE A 22 -2.51 -14.06 18.48
CA ILE A 22 -2.43 -12.89 17.59
C ILE A 22 -1.13 -12.13 17.85
N LEU A 23 -0.84 -11.14 17.02
CA LEU A 23 0.21 -10.16 17.26
C LEU A 23 -0.41 -8.77 17.52
N ILE A 24 0.10 -8.08 18.53
CA ILE A 24 -0.20 -6.68 18.83
C ILE A 24 1.15 -5.95 18.92
N ASN A 25 1.40 -4.97 18.05
CA ASN A 25 2.69 -4.26 17.96
C ASN A 25 3.89 -5.23 18.00
N ASP A 26 3.83 -6.28 17.17
CA ASP A 26 4.85 -7.32 17.01
C ASP A 26 5.03 -8.27 18.21
N ILE A 27 4.20 -8.14 19.25
CA ILE A 27 4.21 -9.00 20.45
C ILE A 27 3.08 -10.02 20.39
N LYS A 28 3.40 -11.30 20.63
CA LYS A 28 2.44 -12.39 20.63
C LYS A 28 1.52 -12.32 21.86
N ALA A 29 0.22 -12.22 21.61
CA ALA A 29 -0.82 -12.22 22.64
C ALA A 29 -1.80 -13.38 22.44
N ARG A 30 -2.39 -13.86 23.54
CA ARG A 30 -3.45 -14.87 23.53
C ARG A 30 -4.80 -14.17 23.48
N VAL A 31 -5.69 -14.72 22.68
CA VAL A 31 -7.05 -14.21 22.51
C VAL A 31 -8.04 -15.35 22.63
N ASN A 32 -9.14 -15.12 23.31
CA ASN A 32 -10.30 -15.99 23.34
C ASN A 32 -11.42 -15.39 22.47
N LEU A 33 -11.91 -16.16 21.49
CA LEU A 33 -13.11 -15.79 20.73
C LEU A 33 -14.33 -16.19 21.55
N ASP A 34 -15.04 -15.20 22.10
CA ASP A 34 -16.18 -15.42 23.01
C ASP A 34 -17.43 -14.72 22.46
N THR A 35 -18.32 -15.52 21.86
CA THR A 35 -19.61 -15.04 21.35
C THR A 35 -20.58 -14.64 22.45
N GLY A 36 -20.30 -15.01 23.72
CA GLY A 36 -21.06 -14.58 24.90
C GLY A 36 -20.64 -13.22 25.44
N ALA A 37 -19.47 -12.70 25.06
CA ALA A 37 -19.04 -11.36 25.41
C ALA A 37 -19.56 -10.33 24.39
N PHE A 38 -20.02 -9.17 24.86
CA PHE A 38 -20.55 -8.13 23.96
C PHE A 38 -19.44 -7.34 23.26
N CYS A 39 -18.34 -7.06 23.98
CA CYS A 39 -17.26 -6.19 23.54
C CYS A 39 -15.88 -6.81 23.79
N ILE A 40 -14.86 -6.21 23.19
CA ILE A 40 -13.48 -6.60 23.36
C ILE A 40 -12.93 -6.07 24.69
N CYS A 41 -12.31 -6.94 25.48
CA CYS A 41 -11.76 -6.53 26.76
C CYS A 41 -10.45 -7.24 27.14
N VAL A 42 -9.64 -6.57 27.95
CA VAL A 42 -8.36 -7.08 28.46
C VAL A 42 -8.10 -6.61 29.89
N GLY A 43 -7.47 -7.44 30.71
CA GLY A 43 -7.00 -7.04 32.04
C GLY A 43 -5.72 -6.21 31.99
N LYS A 44 -5.62 -5.19 32.84
CA LYS A 44 -4.47 -4.27 32.89
C LYS A 44 -3.12 -4.97 33.10
N GLU A 45 -3.07 -6.03 33.92
CA GLU A 45 -1.84 -6.77 34.20
C GLU A 45 -1.34 -7.53 32.97
N TYR A 46 -2.26 -8.18 32.25
CA TYR A 46 -1.93 -8.87 31.02
C TYR A 46 -1.53 -7.88 29.91
N LEU A 47 -2.26 -6.78 29.78
CA LEU A 47 -1.95 -5.71 28.83
C LEU A 47 -0.57 -5.09 29.09
N GLN A 48 -0.20 -4.88 30.35
CA GLN A 48 1.13 -4.37 30.72
C GLN A 48 2.27 -5.31 30.29
N ALA A 49 2.03 -6.63 30.29
CA ALA A 49 3.02 -7.62 29.87
C ALA A 49 3.20 -7.65 28.34
N ILE A 50 2.12 -7.45 27.58
CA ILE A 50 2.14 -7.49 26.12
C ILE A 50 2.41 -6.14 25.45
N LEU A 51 2.10 -5.01 26.11
CA LEU A 51 2.24 -3.67 25.55
C LEU A 51 2.70 -2.66 26.62
N PRO A 52 3.99 -2.62 26.97
CA PRO A 52 4.49 -1.67 27.96
C PRO A 52 4.31 -0.22 27.46
N GLY A 53 3.65 0.63 28.25
CA GLY A 53 3.37 2.03 27.90
C GLY A 53 1.95 2.30 27.39
N TRP A 54 1.05 1.30 27.40
CA TRP A 54 -0.36 1.45 27.00
C TRP A 54 -1.11 2.59 27.72
N LYS A 55 -0.72 2.92 28.96
CA LYS A 55 -1.34 3.99 29.76
C LYS A 55 -1.29 5.37 29.09
N ASN A 56 -0.27 5.64 28.28
CA ASN A 56 -0.11 6.94 27.61
C ASN A 56 -1.09 7.13 26.45
N HIS A 57 -1.73 6.05 26.00
CA HIS A 57 -2.63 6.01 24.84
C HIS A 57 -4.06 5.63 25.25
N LEU A 58 -4.36 5.68 26.55
CA LEU A 58 -5.66 5.30 27.09
C LEU A 58 -6.65 6.45 26.95
N LEU A 59 -7.74 6.21 26.22
CA LEU A 59 -8.85 7.15 26.08
C LEU A 59 -9.85 6.99 27.24
N PRO A 60 -10.46 8.07 27.74
CA PRO A 60 -11.43 8.00 28.82
C PRO A 60 -12.72 7.30 28.37
N ILE A 61 -13.37 6.59 29.30
CA ILE A 61 -14.67 5.95 29.09
C ILE A 61 -15.65 6.48 30.14
N GLU A 62 -16.71 7.16 29.69
CA GLU A 62 -17.70 7.79 30.57
C GLU A 62 -19.09 7.16 30.37
N GLY A 63 -19.82 6.93 31.46
CA GLY A 63 -21.22 6.52 31.42
C GLY A 63 -21.51 5.07 31.03
N VAL A 64 -20.49 4.21 30.87
CA VAL A 64 -20.66 2.80 30.49
C VAL A 64 -20.52 1.86 31.69
N GLN A 65 -21.51 1.01 31.92
CA GLN A 65 -21.47 -0.03 32.95
C GLN A 65 -21.17 -1.39 32.34
N PHE A 66 -20.19 -2.10 32.88
CA PHE A 66 -19.83 -3.46 32.47
C PHE A 66 -20.17 -4.45 33.58
N SER A 67 -20.91 -5.51 33.25
CA SER A 67 -21.24 -6.59 34.17
C SER A 67 -20.79 -7.93 33.61
N SER A 68 -20.10 -8.74 34.40
CA SER A 68 -19.77 -10.13 34.07
C SER A 68 -20.65 -11.07 34.89
N ALA A 69 -20.78 -12.33 34.45
CA ALA A 69 -21.52 -13.37 35.17
C ALA A 69 -20.94 -13.67 36.57
N SER A 70 -19.68 -13.30 36.82
CA SER A 70 -18.94 -13.69 38.03
C SER A 70 -18.46 -12.53 38.91
N ASN A 71 -18.50 -11.27 38.44
CA ASN A 71 -18.05 -10.09 39.20
C ASN A 71 -18.46 -8.76 38.54
N ASN A 72 -18.40 -7.67 39.31
CA ASN A 72 -18.45 -6.30 38.78
C ASN A 72 -17.15 -5.99 38.00
N MET A 73 -17.29 -5.45 36.79
CA MET A 73 -16.16 -5.02 35.96
C MET A 73 -15.94 -3.51 36.12
N TYR A 74 -14.69 -3.10 36.25
CA TYR A 74 -14.30 -1.69 36.41
C TYR A 74 -13.47 -1.26 35.21
N PRO A 75 -14.06 -0.59 34.19
CA PRO A 75 -13.30 -0.16 33.03
C PRO A 75 -12.37 1.01 33.39
N LEU A 76 -11.15 1.01 32.86
CA LEU A 76 -10.17 2.09 33.03
C LEU A 76 -10.18 3.06 31.84
N GLY A 77 -10.49 2.56 30.64
CA GLY A 77 -10.49 3.33 29.40
C GLY A 77 -10.46 2.43 28.18
N ILE A 78 -10.39 3.05 27.01
CA ILE A 78 -10.35 2.39 25.70
C ILE A 78 -8.95 2.57 25.10
N LEU A 79 -8.42 1.50 24.54
CA LEU A 79 -7.16 1.51 23.80
C LEU A 79 -7.42 1.16 22.33
N GLU A 80 -7.08 2.08 21.43
CA GLU A 80 -7.11 1.82 19.99
C GLU A 80 -5.82 1.11 19.56
N THR A 81 -5.95 -0.02 18.86
CA THR A 81 -4.81 -0.79 18.36
C THR A 81 -5.18 -1.66 17.16
N ASN A 82 -4.20 -2.35 16.59
CA ASN A 82 -4.43 -3.32 15.52
C ASN A 82 -4.11 -4.73 16.02
N LEU A 83 -5.02 -5.67 15.76
CA LEU A 83 -4.79 -7.10 15.98
C LEU A 83 -4.41 -7.74 14.65
N ILE A 84 -3.31 -8.49 14.66
CA ILE A 84 -2.86 -9.24 13.48
C ILE A 84 -3.06 -10.73 13.74
N PHE A 85 -3.86 -11.37 12.90
CA PHE A 85 -4.06 -12.82 12.90
C PHE A 85 -3.08 -13.46 11.92
N PRO A 86 -2.03 -14.16 12.42
CA PRO A 86 -1.03 -14.75 11.55
C PRO A 86 -1.61 -15.93 10.78
N HIS A 87 -1.40 -15.98 9.47
CA HIS A 87 -1.79 -17.12 8.62
C HIS A 87 -0.78 -17.32 7.48
N PRO A 88 -0.44 -18.58 7.12
CA PRO A 88 0.56 -18.86 6.09
C PRO A 88 0.27 -18.28 4.70
N ALA A 89 -1.01 -18.11 4.36
CA ALA A 89 -1.46 -17.57 3.07
C ALA A 89 -1.74 -16.04 3.09
N GLY A 90 -1.26 -15.32 4.12
CA GLY A 90 -1.49 -13.89 4.31
C GLY A 90 -2.15 -13.61 5.65
N SER A 91 -1.51 -12.79 6.47
CA SER A 91 -2.01 -12.42 7.80
C SER A 91 -3.10 -11.37 7.69
N VAL A 92 -4.11 -11.43 8.55
CA VAL A 92 -5.24 -10.50 8.54
C VAL A 92 -5.04 -9.45 9.64
N LYS A 93 -4.94 -8.18 9.25
CA LYS A 93 -4.83 -7.03 10.17
C LYS A 93 -6.18 -6.36 10.32
N MET A 94 -6.61 -6.17 11.57
CA MET A 94 -7.91 -5.57 11.90
C MET A 94 -7.71 -4.51 12.99
N GLY A 95 -8.22 -3.31 12.72
CA GLY A 95 -8.24 -2.22 13.69
C GLY A 95 -9.28 -2.49 14.77
N THR A 96 -8.99 -2.08 16.00
CA THR A 96 -9.86 -2.41 17.13
C THR A 96 -9.78 -1.42 18.27
N GLU A 97 -10.84 -1.38 19.07
CA GLU A 97 -10.95 -0.67 20.34
C GLU A 97 -11.03 -1.71 21.47
N ILE A 98 -10.05 -1.72 22.36
CA ILE A 98 -9.98 -2.66 23.48
C ILE A 98 -10.36 -1.94 24.75
N VAL A 99 -11.38 -2.43 25.45
CA VAL A 99 -11.71 -1.94 26.80
C VAL A 99 -10.74 -2.53 27.81
N VAL A 100 -9.98 -1.67 28.48
CA VAL A 100 -9.04 -2.08 29.53
C VAL A 100 -9.76 -2.14 30.86
N MET A 101 -9.75 -3.31 31.49
CA MET A 101 -10.43 -3.57 32.77
C MET A 101 -9.44 -3.55 33.94
N ASP A 102 -9.87 -2.93 35.04
CA ASP A 102 -9.23 -3.06 36.35
C ASP A 102 -9.66 -4.37 37.03
N LYS A 103 -8.75 -4.96 37.81
CA LYS A 103 -8.96 -6.19 38.60
C LYS A 103 -9.45 -7.40 37.79
N TRP A 104 -8.84 -7.62 36.63
CA TRP A 104 -9.13 -8.76 35.75
C TRP A 104 -7.88 -9.62 35.54
N THR A 105 -7.91 -10.87 36.01
CA THR A 105 -6.70 -11.73 36.11
C THR A 105 -6.46 -12.64 34.91
N SER A 106 -7.35 -12.62 33.91
CA SER A 106 -7.19 -13.48 32.72
C SER A 106 -5.92 -13.18 31.95
N GLN A 107 -5.29 -14.23 31.42
CA GLN A 107 -4.07 -14.18 30.62
C GLN A 107 -4.35 -14.21 29.11
N HIS A 108 -5.50 -13.67 28.70
CA HIS A 108 -5.91 -13.53 27.31
C HIS A 108 -6.82 -12.32 27.14
N ILE A 109 -6.87 -11.80 25.91
CA ILE A 109 -7.85 -10.81 25.46
C ILE A 109 -9.14 -11.54 25.08
N ILE A 110 -10.30 -10.98 25.40
CA ILE A 110 -11.58 -11.49 24.92
C ILE A 110 -11.98 -10.70 23.68
N LEU A 111 -12.27 -11.40 22.58
CA LEU A 111 -12.94 -10.81 21.43
C LEU A 111 -14.42 -11.13 21.51
N GLY A 112 -15.21 -10.06 21.68
CA GLY A 112 -16.65 -10.14 21.79
C GLY A 112 -17.36 -10.29 20.46
N ASN A 113 -18.67 -10.46 20.56
CA ASN A 113 -19.60 -10.62 19.46
C ASN A 113 -19.65 -9.40 18.52
N ASP A 114 -19.41 -8.19 19.04
CA ASP A 114 -19.25 -6.98 18.23
C ASP A 114 -18.17 -7.13 17.16
N TYR A 115 -17.00 -7.64 17.57
CA TYR A 115 -15.83 -7.81 16.72
C TYR A 115 -15.97 -9.03 15.80
N VAL A 116 -16.50 -10.13 16.34
CA VAL A 116 -16.79 -11.35 15.57
C VAL A 116 -17.75 -11.04 14.41
N ASN A 117 -18.81 -10.28 14.65
CA ASN A 117 -19.75 -9.93 13.58
C ASN A 117 -19.20 -8.89 12.61
N SER A 118 -18.51 -7.84 13.11
CA SER A 118 -17.99 -6.75 12.28
C SER A 118 -17.01 -7.23 11.22
N TYR A 119 -16.22 -8.26 11.55
CA TYR A 119 -15.22 -8.84 10.65
C TYR A 119 -15.64 -10.17 10.03
N GLY A 120 -16.89 -10.60 10.24
CA GLY A 120 -17.42 -11.85 9.69
C GLY A 120 -16.61 -13.08 10.13
N ILE A 121 -16.25 -13.15 11.41
CA ILE A 121 -15.54 -14.29 11.99
C ILE A 121 -16.54 -15.44 12.16
N ASP A 122 -16.38 -16.49 11.35
CA ASP A 122 -17.22 -17.68 11.42
C ASP A 122 -16.50 -18.76 12.24
N ILE A 123 -17.05 -19.08 13.41
CA ILE A 123 -16.56 -20.10 14.36
C ILE A 123 -17.23 -21.46 14.07
N ASN A 124 -18.04 -21.59 13.02
CA ASN A 124 -18.66 -22.86 12.63
C ASN A 124 -17.62 -23.84 12.07
N ASP A 125 -17.00 -24.62 12.95
CA ASP A 125 -17.07 -26.10 12.96
C ASP A 125 -16.21 -26.60 14.13
N HIS A 126 -16.82 -26.74 15.32
CA HIS A 126 -16.12 -27.29 16.50
C HIS A 126 -15.53 -28.70 16.24
N LYS A 127 -15.91 -29.37 15.14
CA LYS A 127 -15.36 -30.66 14.75
C LYS A 127 -14.00 -30.59 14.05
N ASP A 128 -13.65 -29.45 13.45
CA ASP A 128 -12.42 -29.33 12.65
C ASP A 128 -11.32 -28.43 13.26
N GLY A 129 -11.61 -27.73 14.36
CA GLY A 129 -10.57 -27.02 15.14
C GLY A 129 -10.00 -25.76 14.47
N TYR A 130 -10.76 -25.12 13.57
CA TYR A 130 -10.41 -23.85 12.94
C TYR A 130 -11.55 -22.82 12.97
N PHE A 131 -11.23 -21.55 12.73
CA PHE A 131 -12.18 -20.48 12.45
C PHE A 131 -11.80 -19.76 11.15
N THR A 132 -12.73 -19.01 10.55
CA THR A 132 -12.46 -18.22 9.34
C THR A 132 -12.74 -16.74 9.59
N ILE A 133 -12.08 -15.85 8.86
CA ILE A 133 -12.26 -14.40 8.97
C ILE A 133 -12.66 -13.86 7.59
N GLY A 134 -13.78 -13.12 7.52
CA GLY A 134 -14.29 -12.51 6.30
C GLY A 134 -15.18 -13.43 5.43
N GLU A 135 -15.82 -12.84 4.41
CA GLU A 135 -16.82 -13.54 3.57
C GLU A 135 -16.22 -14.64 2.69
N SER A 136 -14.95 -14.51 2.32
CA SER A 136 -14.23 -15.58 1.62
C SER A 136 -13.78 -16.63 2.64
N LYS A 137 -14.60 -17.65 2.87
CA LYS A 137 -14.34 -18.84 3.73
C LYS A 137 -13.11 -19.69 3.33
N ARG A 138 -12.13 -19.11 2.62
CA ARG A 138 -10.94 -19.77 2.06
C ARG A 138 -9.75 -19.83 3.04
N GLN A 139 -9.67 -18.92 4.02
CA GLN A 139 -8.57 -18.88 5.00
C GLN A 139 -9.03 -19.45 6.35
N LYS A 140 -8.33 -20.47 6.85
CA LYS A 140 -8.67 -21.21 8.09
C LYS A 140 -7.60 -21.00 9.14
N PHE A 141 -7.97 -20.44 10.28
CA PHE A 141 -7.09 -20.13 11.41
C PHE A 141 -7.25 -21.19 12.50
N ALA A 142 -6.13 -21.68 13.05
CA ALA A 142 -6.15 -22.75 14.04
C ALA A 142 -6.36 -22.24 15.48
N PHE A 143 -7.01 -23.06 16.30
CA PHE A 143 -7.02 -22.91 17.75
C PHE A 143 -5.76 -23.49 18.40
N SER A 144 -5.37 -22.93 19.55
CA SER A 144 -4.10 -23.25 20.23
C SER A 144 -4.06 -24.61 20.96
N ASN A 145 -5.18 -25.34 21.07
CA ASN A 145 -5.25 -26.62 21.79
C ASN A 145 -4.98 -27.86 20.91
N MET A 146 -4.45 -27.71 19.70
CA MET A 146 -4.07 -28.86 18.86
C MET A 146 -2.66 -29.38 19.22
N PRO A 147 -2.43 -30.72 19.27
CA PRO A 147 -1.12 -31.28 19.60
C PRO A 147 -0.06 -30.90 18.56
N LYS A 148 1.09 -30.45 19.05
CA LYS A 148 2.29 -30.12 18.26
C LYS A 148 2.84 -31.35 17.55
N GLN A 149 2.93 -31.28 16.22
CA GLN A 149 4.02 -31.91 15.50
C GLN A 149 4.65 -30.89 14.54
N ILE A 150 5.31 -29.89 15.10
CA ILE A 150 6.39 -29.16 14.42
C ILE A 150 7.51 -29.02 15.44
N SER A 151 8.66 -29.53 15.04
CA SER A 151 9.93 -29.60 15.75
C SER A 151 10.37 -28.25 16.32
N MET A 152 11.13 -28.31 17.42
CA MET A 152 11.88 -27.19 17.97
C MET A 152 12.74 -26.54 16.87
N ILE A 153 12.56 -25.24 16.64
CA ILE A 153 13.60 -24.39 16.06
C ILE A 153 13.73 -23.14 16.93
N SER A 154 14.83 -23.13 17.67
CA SER A 154 15.48 -21.97 18.25
C SER A 154 15.95 -21.01 17.16
N SER A 155 15.14 -20.01 16.78
CA SER A 155 15.56 -18.78 16.07
C SER A 155 14.34 -17.89 15.70
N VAL A 156 13.61 -17.37 16.69
CA VAL A 156 12.40 -16.55 16.46
C VAL A 156 12.73 -15.07 16.16
N LYS A 157 13.99 -14.65 16.22
CA LYS A 157 14.36 -13.27 15.84
C LYS A 157 14.40 -13.02 14.32
N ASP A 158 14.60 -14.06 13.52
CA ASP A 158 14.80 -13.90 12.06
C ASP A 158 13.51 -14.12 11.25
N THR A 159 12.50 -14.81 11.81
CA THR A 159 11.28 -15.20 11.07
C THR A 159 10.29 -14.05 10.87
N TYR A 160 10.31 -13.02 11.73
CA TYR A 160 9.36 -11.90 11.64
C TYR A 160 9.67 -10.93 10.49
N LYS A 161 10.96 -10.67 10.23
CA LYS A 161 11.38 -9.89 9.06
C LYS A 161 10.96 -10.57 7.76
N ASP A 162 11.13 -11.89 7.69
CA ASP A 162 10.72 -12.68 6.52
C ASP A 162 9.22 -12.58 6.23
N ASP A 163 8.34 -12.49 7.23
CA ASP A 163 6.88 -12.51 7.02
C ASP A 163 6.25 -11.15 6.65
N VAL A 164 6.80 -10.03 7.16
CA VAL A 164 6.39 -8.68 6.73
C VAL A 164 6.78 -8.43 5.28
N VAL A 165 8.01 -8.82 4.93
CA VAL A 165 8.56 -8.61 3.60
C VAL A 165 7.98 -9.66 2.65
N LYS A 166 7.73 -10.93 3.04
CA LYS A 166 7.03 -11.93 2.19
C LYS A 166 5.70 -11.45 1.64
N ASN A 167 4.87 -10.74 2.41
CA ASN A 167 3.57 -10.25 1.93
C ASN A 167 3.70 -9.13 0.88
N GLN A 168 4.77 -8.31 0.93
CA GLN A 168 5.10 -7.31 -0.10
C GLN A 168 5.96 -7.88 -1.24
N LEU A 169 6.72 -8.97 -0.99
CA LEU A 169 7.58 -9.69 -1.94
C LEU A 169 6.84 -10.76 -2.76
N VAL A 170 5.58 -11.08 -2.47
CA VAL A 170 4.82 -12.07 -3.26
C VAL A 170 4.82 -11.70 -4.75
N GLU A 171 4.91 -10.40 -5.06
CA GLU A 171 4.98 -9.87 -6.44
C GLU A 171 6.41 -9.62 -6.95
N THR A 172 7.45 -9.83 -6.14
CA THR A 172 8.86 -9.64 -6.54
C THR A 172 9.48 -10.93 -7.07
N GLN A 173 10.23 -10.86 -8.17
CA GLN A 173 10.95 -12.01 -8.75
C GLN A 173 12.37 -12.12 -8.19
N ILE A 174 12.49 -12.61 -6.95
CA ILE A 174 13.80 -12.95 -6.38
C ILE A 174 14.32 -14.22 -7.04
N ASN A 175 15.53 -14.21 -7.63
CA ASN A 175 16.10 -15.40 -8.24
C ASN A 175 16.29 -16.53 -7.20
N PRO A 176 15.76 -17.74 -7.43
CA PRO A 176 15.91 -18.88 -6.52
C PRO A 176 17.35 -19.36 -6.32
N SER A 177 18.30 -18.97 -7.18
CA SER A 177 19.73 -19.30 -7.11
C SER A 177 20.51 -18.46 -6.10
N LEU A 178 19.88 -17.44 -5.48
CA LEU A 178 20.49 -16.60 -4.44
C LEU A 178 20.94 -17.44 -3.23
N SER A 179 22.14 -17.18 -2.73
CA SER A 179 22.59 -17.85 -1.50
C SER A 179 21.72 -17.45 -0.30
N PRO A 180 21.52 -18.34 0.70
CA PRO A 180 20.68 -18.04 1.86
C PRO A 180 21.09 -16.78 2.64
N LYS A 181 22.40 -16.52 2.72
CA LYS A 181 22.93 -15.31 3.37
C LYS A 181 22.55 -14.05 2.60
N MET A 182 22.68 -14.07 1.27
CA MET A 182 22.40 -12.92 0.42
C MET A 182 20.92 -12.57 0.41
N ARG A 183 20.05 -13.59 0.43
CA ARG A 183 18.62 -13.40 0.59
C ARG A 183 18.28 -12.70 1.90
N HIS A 184 18.95 -13.06 3.00
CA HIS A 184 18.74 -12.42 4.29
C HIS A 184 19.19 -10.95 4.29
N ASP A 185 20.40 -10.68 3.79
CA ASP A 185 20.93 -9.32 3.72
C ASP A 185 20.06 -8.39 2.84
N LEU A 186 19.50 -8.93 1.75
CA LEU A 186 18.55 -8.22 0.90
C LEU A 186 17.24 -7.89 1.65
N ILE A 187 16.66 -8.88 2.34
CA ILE A 187 15.43 -8.71 3.12
C ILE A 187 15.65 -7.65 4.21
N ASP A 188 16.83 -7.60 4.81
CA ASP A 188 17.19 -6.58 5.79
C ASP A 188 17.20 -5.17 5.20
N VAL A 189 17.76 -4.99 4.00
CA VAL A 189 17.70 -3.71 3.29
C VAL A 189 16.25 -3.32 2.99
N LEU A 190 15.46 -4.24 2.43
CA LEU A 190 14.06 -3.96 2.09
C LEU A 190 13.19 -3.67 3.32
N TYR A 191 13.41 -4.37 4.42
CA TYR A 191 12.73 -4.12 5.69
C TYR A 191 13.09 -2.76 6.28
N THR A 192 14.37 -2.37 6.17
CA THR A 192 14.85 -1.05 6.62
C THR A 192 14.13 0.07 5.89
N TYR A 193 13.92 -0.09 4.58
CA TYR A 193 13.24 0.90 3.74
C TYR A 193 11.77 0.56 3.45
N LYS A 194 11.08 -0.19 4.32
CA LYS A 194 9.69 -0.62 4.09
C LYS A 194 8.71 0.51 3.75
N ASN A 195 8.98 1.73 4.25
CA ASN A 195 8.16 2.91 4.00
C ASN A 195 8.33 3.48 2.57
N ALA A 196 9.38 3.08 1.84
CA ALA A 196 9.59 3.44 0.43
C ALA A 196 8.64 2.70 -0.52
N PHE A 197 8.09 1.57 -0.04
CA PHE A 197 7.29 0.64 -0.82
C PHE A 197 5.84 0.78 -0.40
N ASP A 198 5.10 1.47 -1.25
CA ASP A 198 3.71 1.75 -0.98
C ASP A 198 2.80 0.65 -1.54
N SER A 199 1.74 0.35 -0.80
CA SER A 199 0.68 -0.56 -1.20
C SER A 199 -0.38 0.21 -2.00
N ASP A 200 -1.12 -0.47 -2.89
CA ASP A 200 -1.98 0.15 -3.92
C ASP A 200 -3.08 1.17 -3.43
N ASN A 201 -3.18 1.47 -2.12
CA ASN A 201 -4.26 2.22 -1.46
C ASN A 201 -3.88 3.54 -0.74
N GLU A 202 -2.61 3.96 -0.71
CA GLU A 202 -2.21 5.27 -0.15
C GLU A 202 -2.06 6.35 -1.24
N PRO A 203 -2.13 7.66 -0.89
CA PRO A 203 -1.95 8.72 -1.87
C PRO A 203 -0.59 8.59 -2.54
N VAL A 204 -0.62 8.52 -3.88
CA VAL A 204 0.56 8.45 -4.75
C VAL A 204 1.66 9.38 -4.23
N GLY A 205 2.86 8.83 -3.99
CA GLY A 205 4.05 9.57 -3.57
C GLY A 205 4.20 10.88 -4.34
N THR A 206 4.61 11.93 -3.66
CA THR A 206 4.64 13.28 -4.23
C THR A 206 6.07 13.76 -4.25
N ILE A 207 6.65 13.81 -5.45
CA ILE A 207 8.05 14.20 -5.67
C ILE A 207 8.19 15.68 -5.35
N GLN A 208 8.97 15.98 -4.32
CA GLN A 208 9.18 17.35 -3.86
C GLN A 208 10.32 18.03 -4.63
N GLY A 209 10.21 19.33 -4.91
CA GLY A 209 11.28 20.13 -5.52
C GLY A 209 11.50 19.96 -7.03
N HIS A 210 10.71 19.11 -7.71
CA HIS A 210 10.86 18.83 -9.15
C HIS A 210 9.57 19.08 -9.94
N GLU A 211 8.88 20.18 -9.67
CA GLU A 211 7.64 20.56 -10.34
C GLU A 211 7.84 20.73 -11.86
N ALA A 212 6.87 20.27 -12.64
CA ALA A 212 6.86 20.40 -14.09
C ALA A 212 6.19 21.72 -14.53
N ASP A 213 6.58 22.23 -15.69
CA ASP A 213 5.94 23.36 -16.35
C ASP A 213 5.78 23.09 -17.85
N ILE A 214 4.80 23.74 -18.48
CA ILE A 214 4.55 23.65 -19.92
C ILE A 214 4.51 25.07 -20.44
N THR A 215 5.38 25.35 -21.41
CA THR A 215 5.35 26.60 -22.16
C THR A 215 4.69 26.35 -23.51
N LEU A 216 3.73 27.19 -23.85
CA LEU A 216 3.09 27.18 -25.17
C LEU A 216 3.80 28.18 -26.09
N ASN A 217 3.84 27.88 -27.40
CA ASN A 217 4.40 28.75 -28.44
C ASN A 217 3.36 29.73 -29.03
N ILE A 218 2.29 29.99 -28.28
CA ILE A 218 1.18 30.87 -28.65
C ILE A 218 0.84 31.77 -27.47
N ASP A 219 0.36 32.97 -27.78
CA ASP A 219 -0.18 33.90 -26.79
C ASP A 219 -1.53 33.42 -26.26
N ARG A 220 -1.97 33.98 -25.12
CA ARG A 220 -3.20 33.58 -24.39
C ARG A 220 -4.49 33.65 -25.20
N THR A 221 -4.50 34.32 -26.36
CA THR A 221 -5.55 34.15 -27.37
C THR A 221 -5.46 32.76 -27.99
N TYR A 222 -5.85 31.75 -27.22
CA TYR A 222 -5.76 30.35 -27.64
C TYR A 222 -6.72 30.05 -28.78
N THR A 223 -6.27 29.21 -29.69
CA THR A 223 -7.07 28.79 -30.84
C THR A 223 -8.26 27.94 -30.41
N PRO A 224 -9.39 27.98 -31.14
CA PRO A 224 -10.55 27.13 -30.84
C PRO A 224 -10.22 25.63 -30.78
N VAL A 225 -9.15 25.20 -31.44
CA VAL A 225 -8.67 23.81 -31.45
C VAL A 225 -8.22 23.32 -30.05
N LEU A 226 -7.87 24.25 -29.15
CA LEU A 226 -7.53 23.97 -27.75
C LEU A 226 -8.75 23.94 -26.82
N ARG A 227 -9.93 24.32 -27.30
CA ARG A 227 -11.20 24.25 -26.55
C ARG A 227 -12.14 23.25 -27.22
N ARG A 228 -11.84 21.97 -27.05
CA ARG A 228 -12.65 20.89 -27.63
C ARG A 228 -13.77 20.46 -26.68
N PRO A 229 -14.94 20.07 -27.20
CA PRO A 229 -15.99 19.48 -26.38
C PRO A 229 -15.63 18.04 -25.97
N ALA A 230 -16.31 17.52 -24.95
CA ALA A 230 -16.22 16.11 -24.59
C ALA A 230 -16.63 15.21 -25.78
N TYR A 231 -15.90 14.12 -25.98
CA TYR A 231 -16.27 13.16 -27.02
C TYR A 231 -17.51 12.35 -26.60
N PRO A 232 -18.41 12.04 -27.56
CA PRO A 232 -19.47 11.07 -27.32
C PRO A 232 -18.89 9.72 -26.90
N ALA A 233 -19.49 9.10 -25.88
CA ALA A 233 -19.05 7.83 -25.33
C ALA A 233 -20.24 6.90 -25.17
N SER A 234 -20.04 5.60 -25.45
CA SER A 234 -21.03 4.56 -25.19
C SER A 234 -21.30 4.41 -23.69
N SER A 235 -22.44 3.82 -23.30
CA SER A 235 -22.77 3.62 -21.88
C SER A 235 -21.64 2.91 -21.11
N ARG A 236 -21.08 1.84 -21.69
CA ARG A 236 -19.91 1.12 -21.14
C ARG A 236 -18.69 2.02 -20.95
N ALA A 237 -18.42 2.91 -21.91
CA ALA A 237 -17.30 3.84 -21.81
C ALA A 237 -17.54 4.93 -20.77
N ARG A 238 -18.79 5.38 -20.60
CA ARG A 238 -19.17 6.37 -19.59
C ARG A 238 -19.00 5.84 -18.17
N GLU A 239 -19.49 4.62 -17.91
CA GLU A 239 -19.30 3.95 -16.61
C GLU A 239 -17.82 3.75 -16.27
N ALA A 240 -17.02 3.29 -17.24
CA ALA A 240 -15.59 3.16 -17.05
C ALA A 240 -14.92 4.52 -16.77
N LEU A 241 -15.30 5.56 -17.50
CA LEU A 241 -14.77 6.92 -17.32
C LEU A 241 -15.09 7.47 -15.93
N GLU A 242 -16.31 7.31 -15.45
CA GLU A 242 -16.72 7.75 -14.12
C GLU A 242 -15.91 7.08 -13.02
N LYS A 243 -15.69 5.76 -13.15
CA LYS A 243 -14.83 4.99 -12.24
C LYS A 243 -13.39 5.52 -12.23
N HIS A 244 -12.78 5.68 -13.41
CA HIS A 244 -11.42 6.21 -13.53
C HIS A 244 -11.28 7.63 -12.96
N ILE A 245 -12.27 8.50 -13.17
CA ILE A 245 -12.26 9.85 -12.59
C ILE A 245 -12.29 9.79 -11.06
N GLN A 246 -13.17 8.98 -10.48
CA GLN A 246 -13.27 8.85 -9.03
C GLN A 246 -11.97 8.32 -8.43
N GLU A 247 -11.38 7.29 -9.03
CA GLU A 247 -10.06 6.76 -8.62
C GLU A 247 -8.98 7.85 -8.67
N LEU A 248 -8.90 8.62 -9.77
CA LEU A 248 -7.90 9.68 -9.90
C LEU A 248 -8.13 10.86 -8.95
N ILE A 249 -9.38 11.15 -8.57
CA ILE A 249 -9.69 12.15 -7.53
C ILE A 249 -9.27 11.64 -6.15
N GLN A 250 -9.58 10.38 -5.82
CA GLN A 250 -9.18 9.77 -4.55
C GLN A 250 -7.66 9.74 -4.40
N LEU A 251 -6.94 9.44 -5.48
CA LEU A 251 -5.48 9.49 -5.52
C LEU A 251 -4.92 10.92 -5.49
N GLY A 252 -5.76 11.96 -5.63
CA GLY A 252 -5.37 13.38 -5.70
C GLY A 252 -4.72 13.81 -7.03
N VAL A 253 -4.83 12.98 -8.07
CA VAL A 253 -4.30 13.29 -9.42
C VAL A 253 -5.17 14.33 -10.13
N LEU A 254 -6.49 14.25 -9.92
CA LEU A 254 -7.48 15.15 -10.49
C LEU A 254 -8.20 15.95 -9.40
N ARG A 255 -8.59 17.18 -9.73
CA ARG A 255 -9.54 18.00 -8.97
C ARG A 255 -10.69 18.43 -9.88
N LYS A 256 -11.91 18.48 -9.36
CA LYS A 256 -13.05 19.05 -10.09
C LYS A 256 -12.91 20.58 -10.16
N VAL A 257 -13.11 21.16 -11.34
CA VAL A 257 -13.05 22.62 -11.54
C VAL A 257 -14.34 23.26 -11.02
N GLY A 258 -14.22 24.36 -10.27
CA GLY A 258 -15.35 25.10 -9.71
C GLY A 258 -16.12 25.91 -10.74
N HIS A 259 -17.39 26.22 -10.44
CA HIS A 259 -18.30 26.95 -11.34
C HIS A 259 -17.85 28.39 -11.69
N ASN A 260 -17.00 29.01 -10.86
CA ASN A 260 -16.47 30.36 -11.08
C ASN A 260 -15.04 30.36 -11.66
N GLU A 261 -14.48 29.19 -11.96
CA GLU A 261 -13.14 29.11 -12.55
C GLU A 261 -13.23 29.19 -14.07
N GLU A 262 -12.55 30.16 -14.68
CA GLU A 262 -12.54 30.31 -16.14
C GLU A 262 -11.71 29.23 -16.82
N ASP A 263 -12.27 28.61 -17.87
CA ASP A 263 -11.64 27.56 -18.67
C ASP A 263 -11.17 28.08 -20.04
N GLU A 264 -9.86 28.29 -20.18
CA GLU A 264 -9.26 28.74 -21.44
C GLU A 264 -8.97 27.57 -22.39
N ILE A 265 -8.59 26.41 -21.87
CA ILE A 265 -8.22 25.19 -22.62
C ILE A 265 -8.99 24.00 -22.06
N THR A 266 -9.53 23.15 -22.95
CA THR A 266 -10.20 21.90 -22.57
C THR A 266 -9.78 20.75 -23.48
N THR A 267 -9.24 19.69 -22.87
CA THR A 267 -8.83 18.48 -23.57
C THR A 267 -9.84 17.34 -23.34
N PRO A 268 -10.41 16.74 -24.40
CA PRO A 268 -11.33 15.62 -24.25
C PRO A 268 -10.57 14.34 -23.91
N PHE A 269 -11.29 13.39 -23.34
CA PHE A 269 -10.77 12.07 -22.99
C PHE A 269 -11.43 10.98 -23.79
N ILE A 270 -10.68 9.89 -23.97
CA ILE A 270 -11.18 8.64 -24.54
C ILE A 270 -10.88 7.49 -23.59
N ILE A 271 -11.78 6.50 -23.58
CA ILE A 271 -11.53 5.23 -22.94
C ILE A 271 -11.07 4.24 -24.00
N ALA A 272 -9.85 3.74 -23.84
CA ALA A 272 -9.33 2.64 -24.63
C ALA A 272 -9.61 1.32 -23.89
N PHE A 273 -10.28 0.39 -24.55
CA PHE A 273 -10.50 -0.97 -24.02
C PHE A 273 -9.46 -1.92 -24.60
N ASN A 274 -8.84 -2.71 -23.74
CA ASN A 274 -8.04 -3.88 -24.10
C ASN A 274 -8.61 -5.07 -23.34
N ASN A 275 -9.36 -5.92 -24.06
CA ASN A 275 -10.21 -6.96 -23.48
C ASN A 275 -11.20 -6.38 -22.46
N GLU A 276 -11.13 -6.84 -21.21
CA GLU A 276 -11.95 -6.34 -20.11
C GLU A 276 -11.33 -5.13 -19.39
N LYS A 277 -10.04 -4.84 -19.64
CA LYS A 277 -9.34 -3.72 -18.99
C LYS A 277 -9.59 -2.43 -19.77
N SER A 278 -10.00 -1.38 -19.07
CA SER A 278 -10.16 -0.03 -19.62
C SER A 278 -9.02 0.88 -19.16
N ARG A 279 -8.62 1.81 -20.02
CA ARG A 279 -7.64 2.86 -19.69
C ARG A 279 -8.18 4.21 -20.13
N MET A 280 -8.05 5.19 -19.24
CA MET A 280 -8.34 6.59 -19.52
C MET A 280 -7.14 7.23 -20.23
N VAL A 281 -7.36 7.77 -21.43
CA VAL A 281 -6.32 8.38 -22.28
C VAL A 281 -6.70 9.81 -22.63
N GLY A 282 -5.82 10.76 -22.29
CA GLY A 282 -6.01 12.17 -22.59
C GLY A 282 -5.67 12.50 -24.04
N TYR A 283 -6.55 13.21 -24.72
CA TYR A 283 -6.35 13.57 -26.13
C TYR A 283 -5.50 14.85 -26.28
N PHE A 284 -4.28 14.85 -25.73
CA PHE A 284 -3.41 16.04 -25.68
C PHE A 284 -2.78 16.45 -27.03
N ARG A 285 -3.21 15.89 -28.18
CA ARG A 285 -2.60 16.18 -29.49
C ARG A 285 -2.65 17.67 -29.85
N ALA A 286 -3.78 18.32 -29.59
CA ALA A 286 -3.93 19.75 -29.82
C ALA A 286 -2.96 20.54 -28.95
N LEU A 287 -2.95 20.28 -27.64
CA LEU A 287 -2.02 20.91 -26.69
C LEU A 287 -0.56 20.72 -27.11
N ASN A 288 -0.17 19.48 -27.42
CA ASN A 288 1.19 19.10 -27.82
C ASN A 288 1.68 19.80 -29.10
N THR A 289 0.76 20.20 -29.99
CA THR A 289 1.11 20.95 -31.21
C THR A 289 1.62 22.34 -30.84
N TYR A 290 1.05 22.95 -29.81
CA TYR A 290 1.41 24.27 -29.33
C TYR A 290 2.42 24.23 -28.16
N THR A 291 2.71 23.07 -27.58
CA THR A 291 3.77 22.93 -26.58
C THR A 291 5.16 23.13 -27.19
N VAL A 292 5.92 24.08 -26.64
CA VAL A 292 7.34 24.25 -26.94
C VAL A 292 8.06 22.94 -26.57
N PRO A 293 8.72 22.27 -27.53
CA PRO A 293 9.36 20.98 -27.28
C PRO A 293 10.51 21.12 -26.28
N ASP A 294 10.49 20.32 -25.20
CA ASP A 294 11.68 20.11 -24.38
C ASP A 294 12.59 19.08 -25.07
N ARG A 295 13.79 19.51 -25.46
CA ARG A 295 14.79 18.68 -26.15
C ARG A 295 15.83 18.09 -25.19
N TYR A 296 15.45 17.85 -23.94
CA TYR A 296 16.33 17.15 -22.99
C TYR A 296 16.78 15.80 -23.57
N PRO A 297 18.08 15.46 -23.47
CA PRO A 297 18.59 14.20 -23.98
C PRO A 297 18.01 13.03 -23.18
N ILE A 298 17.34 12.12 -23.88
CA ILE A 298 16.89 10.84 -23.33
C ILE A 298 17.87 9.78 -23.84
N PRO A 299 18.46 8.95 -22.96
CA PRO A 299 19.38 7.89 -23.37
C PRO A 299 18.73 6.97 -24.40
N ARG A 300 19.51 6.53 -25.39
CA ARG A 300 19.02 5.52 -26.33
C ARG A 300 19.11 4.16 -25.67
N ILE A 301 17.99 3.43 -25.65
CA ILE A 301 17.90 2.08 -25.06
C ILE A 301 19.07 1.18 -25.49
N GLN A 302 19.46 1.19 -26.76
CA GLN A 302 20.58 0.35 -27.24
C GLN A 302 21.94 0.71 -26.62
N GLU A 303 22.25 2.00 -26.47
CA GLU A 303 23.50 2.47 -25.85
C GLU A 303 23.52 2.10 -24.36
N THR A 304 22.36 2.24 -23.71
CA THR A 304 22.15 1.87 -22.31
C THR A 304 22.27 0.36 -22.07
N LEU A 305 21.73 -0.47 -22.97
CA LEU A 305 21.80 -1.93 -22.86
C LEU A 305 23.21 -2.48 -23.15
N THR A 306 24.02 -1.81 -23.98
CA THR A 306 25.40 -2.26 -24.27
C THR A 306 26.36 -2.15 -23.09
N GLU A 307 26.01 -1.41 -22.04
CA GLU A 307 26.81 -1.27 -20.82
C GLU A 307 26.53 -2.40 -19.80
N LEU A 308 25.39 -3.08 -19.92
CA LEU A 308 24.97 -4.20 -19.07
C LEU A 308 25.83 -5.49 -19.10
N PRO A 309 26.48 -5.91 -20.21
CA PRO A 309 27.11 -7.24 -20.34
C PRO A 309 28.27 -7.53 -19.37
N LYS A 310 28.73 -6.55 -18.58
CA LYS A 310 29.82 -6.72 -17.62
C LYS A 310 29.33 -6.94 -16.18
N ALA A 311 28.07 -6.63 -15.88
CA ALA A 311 27.55 -6.71 -14.52
C ALA A 311 27.17 -8.15 -14.15
N LYS A 312 27.58 -8.59 -12.96
CA LYS A 312 27.19 -9.90 -12.40
C LYS A 312 25.86 -9.87 -11.65
N TYR A 313 25.48 -8.69 -11.16
CA TYR A 313 24.28 -8.44 -10.38
C TYR A 313 23.54 -7.25 -10.98
N ILE A 314 22.29 -7.49 -11.38
CA ILE A 314 21.41 -6.47 -11.95
C ILE A 314 20.14 -6.44 -11.11
N THR A 315 19.67 -5.23 -10.78
CA THR A 315 18.34 -4.98 -10.20
C THR A 315 17.63 -3.96 -11.06
N SER A 316 16.41 -4.27 -11.48
CA SER A 316 15.51 -3.33 -12.17
C SER A 316 14.40 -2.90 -11.23
N MET A 317 14.07 -1.61 -11.24
CA MET A 317 12.99 -1.01 -10.45
C MET A 317 12.18 -0.09 -11.34
N ASP A 318 10.87 -0.01 -11.09
CA ASP A 318 9.94 0.86 -11.81
C ASP A 318 9.30 1.83 -10.81
N SER A 319 9.18 3.10 -11.17
CA SER A 319 8.47 4.08 -10.35
C SER A 319 6.96 3.81 -10.37
N LEU A 320 6.37 3.53 -9.19
CA LEU A 320 4.96 3.15 -9.10
C LEU A 320 4.05 4.28 -9.61
N LYS A 321 3.39 4.09 -10.76
CA LYS A 321 2.60 5.17 -11.39
C LYS A 321 3.45 6.43 -11.58
N GLY A 322 4.73 6.29 -11.96
CA GLY A 322 5.77 7.33 -11.81
C GLY A 322 5.37 8.74 -12.26
N PHE A 323 4.73 8.89 -13.42
CA PHE A 323 4.27 10.20 -13.89
C PHE A 323 3.30 10.88 -12.92
N HIS A 324 2.37 10.13 -12.33
CA HIS A 324 1.41 10.68 -11.37
C HIS A 324 2.05 11.12 -10.05
N GLN A 325 3.35 10.88 -9.81
CA GLN A 325 4.05 11.39 -8.64
C GLN A 325 4.59 12.81 -8.82
N LYS A 326 4.68 13.29 -10.08
CA LYS A 326 5.25 14.60 -10.42
C LYS A 326 4.18 15.68 -10.45
N LEU A 327 4.37 16.72 -9.64
CA LEU A 327 3.48 17.88 -9.57
C LEU A 327 3.71 18.85 -10.74
N PHE A 328 2.68 19.63 -11.05
CA PHE A 328 2.76 20.79 -11.94
C PHE A 328 2.76 22.10 -11.16
N MET A 329 3.47 23.10 -11.71
CA MET A 329 3.35 24.48 -11.25
C MET A 329 1.89 24.95 -11.33
N PRO A 330 1.39 25.76 -10.38
CA PRO A 330 -0.02 26.20 -10.35
C PRO A 330 -0.53 26.81 -11.65
N LYS A 331 0.32 27.60 -12.34
CA LYS A 331 -0.02 28.22 -13.64
C LYS A 331 -0.27 27.21 -14.76
N THR A 332 0.38 26.05 -14.70
CA THR A 332 0.36 25.02 -15.75
C THR A 332 -0.86 24.12 -15.64
N LYS A 333 -1.40 23.94 -14.41
CA LYS A 333 -2.56 23.08 -14.14
C LYS A 333 -3.76 23.45 -15.02
N LYS A 334 -4.00 24.75 -15.24
CA LYS A 334 -5.08 25.25 -16.11
C LYS A 334 -4.96 24.81 -17.57
N LEU A 335 -3.73 24.60 -18.07
CA LEU A 335 -3.49 24.12 -19.44
C LEU A 335 -3.80 22.62 -19.59
N LEU A 336 -3.85 21.90 -18.47
CA LEU A 336 -4.10 20.47 -18.37
C LEU A 336 -5.54 20.16 -17.95
N ARG A 337 -6.47 21.08 -18.18
CA ARG A 337 -7.89 20.86 -17.91
C ARG A 337 -8.51 19.93 -18.94
N ILE A 338 -9.41 19.10 -18.44
CA ILE A 338 -10.03 18.01 -19.17
C ILE A 338 -11.53 18.13 -19.10
N ILE A 339 -12.20 17.77 -20.19
CA ILE A 339 -13.66 17.86 -20.28
C ILE A 339 -14.26 16.49 -20.54
N THR A 340 -15.26 16.14 -19.73
CA THR A 340 -16.01 14.89 -19.84
C THR A 340 -17.50 15.18 -19.70
N HIS A 341 -18.35 14.15 -19.86
CA HIS A 341 -19.79 14.30 -19.63
C HIS A 341 -20.15 14.59 -18.17
N CYS A 342 -19.22 14.39 -17.23
CA CYS A 342 -19.40 14.67 -15.81
C CYS A 342 -18.94 16.08 -15.40
N GLY A 343 -18.42 16.88 -16.35
CA GLY A 343 -17.88 18.22 -16.11
C GLY A 343 -16.40 18.34 -16.45
N ILE A 344 -15.79 19.41 -15.92
CA ILE A 344 -14.39 19.76 -16.17
C ILE A 344 -13.55 19.42 -14.94
N TYR A 345 -12.38 18.81 -15.19
CA TYR A 345 -11.42 18.41 -14.17
C TYR A 345 -10.03 18.95 -14.53
N GLU A 346 -9.20 19.14 -13.51
CA GLU A 346 -7.86 19.71 -13.63
C GLU A 346 -6.83 18.71 -13.10
N TYR A 347 -5.79 18.44 -13.89
CA TYR A 347 -4.66 17.64 -13.44
C TYR A 347 -3.78 18.41 -12.47
N LEU A 348 -3.58 17.83 -11.29
CA LEU A 348 -2.62 18.32 -10.30
C LEU A 348 -1.22 17.72 -10.51
N ARG A 349 -1.17 16.54 -11.12
CA ARG A 349 0.01 15.72 -11.39
C ARG A 349 0.13 15.38 -12.86
N MET A 350 1.27 14.84 -13.28
CA MET A 350 1.57 14.64 -14.69
C MET A 350 0.70 13.62 -15.40
N PRO A 351 -0.15 14.04 -16.35
CA PRO A 351 -0.94 13.11 -17.13
C PRO A 351 -0.08 12.40 -18.17
N PHE A 352 -0.51 11.19 -18.53
CA PHE A 352 0.01 10.51 -19.71
C PHE A 352 -0.37 11.24 -21.01
N GLY A 353 0.54 11.22 -21.99
CA GLY A 353 0.28 11.69 -23.35
C GLY A 353 0.66 13.15 -23.64
N ILE A 354 1.17 13.89 -22.65
CA ILE A 354 1.73 15.22 -22.90
C ILE A 354 3.14 15.12 -23.50
N LYS A 355 3.48 16.05 -24.40
CA LYS A 355 4.70 16.01 -25.22
C LYS A 355 5.99 15.94 -24.42
N ASN A 356 6.11 16.76 -23.38
CA ASN A 356 7.35 16.93 -22.63
C ASN A 356 7.45 16.02 -21.39
N ALA A 357 6.46 15.13 -21.15
CA ALA A 357 6.48 14.25 -19.96
C ALA A 357 7.78 13.44 -19.84
N PRO A 358 8.24 12.72 -20.88
CA PRO A 358 9.50 11.96 -20.83
C PRO A 358 10.72 12.83 -20.50
N SER A 359 10.85 13.99 -21.16
CA SER A 359 11.98 14.90 -20.97
C SER A 359 12.03 15.48 -19.56
N HIS A 360 10.88 15.89 -19.01
CA HIS A 360 10.82 16.37 -17.63
C HIS A 360 11.12 15.27 -16.63
N TYR A 361 10.68 14.04 -16.89
CA TYR A 361 10.92 12.91 -16.01
C TYR A 361 12.40 12.50 -16.02
N GLN A 362 13.00 12.35 -17.20
CA GLN A 362 14.43 12.04 -17.34
C GLN A 362 15.31 13.11 -16.68
N ARG A 363 15.00 14.40 -16.88
CA ARG A 363 15.74 15.50 -16.26
C ARG A 363 15.69 15.44 -14.74
N MET A 364 14.50 15.17 -14.18
CA MET A 364 14.31 15.00 -12.75
C MET A 364 15.18 13.85 -12.23
N MET A 365 15.12 12.68 -12.86
CA MET A 365 15.90 11.52 -12.45
C MET A 365 17.41 11.80 -12.52
N ASN A 366 17.90 12.44 -13.58
CA ASN A 366 19.32 12.83 -13.67
C ASN A 366 19.73 13.84 -12.58
N THR A 367 18.79 14.66 -12.08
CA THR A 367 19.04 15.62 -11.00
C THR A 367 19.05 14.95 -9.63
N ILE A 368 18.27 13.88 -9.45
CA ILE A 368 18.22 13.09 -8.21
C ILE A 368 19.48 12.23 -8.06
N PHE A 369 19.98 11.67 -9.17
CA PHE A 369 21.07 10.68 -9.18
C PHE A 369 22.36 11.11 -9.92
N PRO A 370 22.88 12.34 -9.74
CA PRO A 370 24.03 12.80 -10.52
C PRO A 370 25.29 11.99 -10.23
N THR A 371 25.49 11.57 -8.97
CA THR A 371 26.66 10.82 -8.55
C THR A 371 26.63 9.39 -9.05
N GLU A 372 25.47 8.74 -8.93
CA GLU A 372 25.29 7.33 -9.27
C GLU A 372 25.36 7.09 -10.78
N LEU A 373 24.85 8.07 -11.56
CA LEU A 373 25.04 8.12 -13.01
C LEU A 373 26.51 8.34 -13.39
N TYR A 374 27.22 9.23 -12.68
CA TYR A 374 28.64 9.50 -12.93
C TYR A 374 29.52 8.29 -12.60
N GLU A 375 29.22 7.57 -11.53
CA GLU A 375 29.90 6.32 -11.17
C GLU A 375 29.61 5.17 -12.14
N GLY A 376 28.64 5.33 -13.06
CA GLY A 376 28.37 4.41 -14.17
C GLY A 376 27.71 3.09 -13.77
N TYR A 377 27.23 2.96 -12.53
CA TYR A 377 26.55 1.75 -12.07
C TYR A 377 25.03 1.84 -12.11
N LEU A 378 24.50 3.06 -12.21
CA LEU A 378 23.08 3.32 -12.31
C LEU A 378 22.73 3.71 -13.73
N ILE A 379 21.72 3.06 -14.26
CA ILE A 379 21.11 3.33 -15.54
C ILE A 379 19.70 3.83 -15.30
N ILE A 380 19.32 4.92 -15.96
CA ILE A 380 17.99 5.50 -15.84
C ILE A 380 17.41 5.73 -17.22
N TYR A 381 16.24 5.15 -17.46
CA TYR A 381 15.45 5.40 -18.66
C TYR A 381 14.02 5.79 -18.26
N ILE A 382 13.74 7.09 -18.26
CA ILE A 382 12.45 7.64 -17.81
C ILE A 382 12.10 7.12 -16.40
N ASP A 383 11.15 6.19 -16.27
CA ASP A 383 10.64 5.58 -15.04
C ASP A 383 11.39 4.30 -14.63
N ASP A 384 12.17 3.72 -15.54
CA ASP A 384 12.99 2.54 -15.28
C ASP A 384 14.33 2.93 -14.63
N ILE A 385 14.64 2.29 -13.49
CA ILE A 385 15.90 2.41 -12.77
C ILE A 385 16.58 1.04 -12.76
N ILE A 386 17.79 0.96 -13.31
CA ILE A 386 18.57 -0.27 -13.38
C ILE A 386 19.89 -0.08 -12.64
N ILE A 387 20.15 -0.92 -11.65
CA ILE A 387 21.37 -0.94 -10.85
C ILE A 387 22.22 -2.11 -11.29
N CYS A 388 23.49 -1.87 -11.57
CA CYS A 388 24.47 -2.86 -12.01
C CYS A 388 25.62 -2.99 -11.00
N SER A 389 26.12 -4.21 -10.75
CA SER A 389 27.26 -4.43 -9.84
C SER A 389 28.04 -5.71 -10.16
N ASP A 390 29.30 -5.75 -9.72
CA ASP A 390 30.21 -6.89 -9.94
C ASP A 390 30.28 -7.85 -8.74
N SER A 391 29.81 -7.41 -7.57
CA SER A 391 29.73 -8.21 -6.35
C SER A 391 28.44 -7.94 -5.59
N CYS A 392 27.98 -8.93 -4.82
CA CYS A 392 26.75 -8.82 -4.06
C CYS A 392 26.81 -7.75 -2.97
N SER A 393 27.92 -7.65 -2.23
CA SER A 393 28.06 -6.66 -1.16
C SER A 393 27.96 -5.25 -1.71
N LEU A 394 28.61 -4.99 -2.85
CA LEU A 394 28.55 -3.71 -3.54
C LEU A 394 27.14 -3.44 -4.10
N HIS A 395 26.44 -4.49 -4.56
CA HIS A 395 25.08 -4.37 -5.06
C HIS A 395 24.09 -3.93 -3.99
N LEU A 396 24.16 -4.54 -2.79
CA LEU A 396 23.32 -4.17 -1.66
C LEU A 396 23.60 -2.74 -1.17
N GLU A 397 24.87 -2.33 -1.15
CA GLU A 397 25.25 -0.95 -0.84
C GLU A 397 24.65 0.05 -1.84
N ARG A 398 24.82 -0.22 -3.15
CA ARG A 398 24.27 0.61 -4.24
C ARG A 398 22.75 0.67 -4.19
N LEU A 399 22.09 -0.46 -3.93
CA LEU A 399 20.65 -0.54 -3.76
C LEU A 399 20.17 0.33 -2.59
N ALA A 400 20.83 0.21 -1.43
CA ALA A 400 20.49 1.03 -0.27
C ALA A 400 20.64 2.53 -0.57
N ARG A 401 21.73 2.95 -1.24
CA ARG A 401 21.94 4.36 -1.65
C ARG A 401 20.83 4.86 -2.57
N VAL A 402 20.42 4.05 -3.56
CA VAL A 402 19.35 4.44 -4.48
C VAL A 402 18.02 4.56 -3.73
N ILE A 403 17.65 3.61 -2.88
CA ILE A 403 16.40 3.67 -2.11
C ILE A 403 16.41 4.88 -1.16
N ASP A 404 17.54 5.21 -0.53
CA ASP A 404 17.70 6.39 0.32
C ASP A 404 17.44 7.70 -0.46
N LYS A 405 17.99 7.83 -1.66
CA LYS A 405 17.73 8.98 -2.55
C LYS A 405 16.26 9.12 -2.91
N VAL A 406 15.62 8.02 -3.26
CA VAL A 406 14.21 7.99 -3.66
C VAL A 406 13.30 8.36 -2.49
N THR A 407 13.55 7.80 -1.31
CA THR A 407 12.80 8.15 -0.10
C THR A 407 13.02 9.61 0.30
N GLY A 408 14.24 10.13 0.16
CA GLY A 408 14.56 11.53 0.42
C GLY A 408 13.77 12.53 -0.43
N VAL A 409 13.35 12.15 -1.64
CA VAL A 409 12.52 13.00 -2.52
C VAL A 409 11.02 12.63 -2.47
N ASN A 410 10.64 11.70 -1.60
CA ASN A 410 9.27 11.18 -1.47
C ASN A 410 8.71 10.59 -2.78
N MET A 411 9.57 9.89 -3.52
CA MET A 411 9.18 9.08 -4.69
C MET A 411 8.87 7.65 -4.23
N ASN A 412 7.75 7.09 -4.67
CA ASN A 412 7.36 5.71 -4.38
C ASN A 412 7.88 4.79 -5.49
N ILE A 413 8.43 3.64 -5.14
CA ILE A 413 8.93 2.64 -6.09
C ILE A 413 8.03 1.42 -6.04
N SER A 414 7.76 0.83 -7.21
CA SER A 414 7.07 -0.44 -7.32
C SER A 414 8.05 -1.60 -7.18
N LEU A 415 7.76 -2.50 -6.25
CA LEU A 415 8.47 -3.77 -6.11
C LEU A 415 8.08 -4.82 -7.17
N LYS A 416 7.03 -4.57 -7.99
CA LYS A 416 6.39 -5.56 -8.89
C LYS A 416 7.28 -6.12 -10.02
N LYS A 417 8.52 -5.66 -10.18
CA LYS A 417 9.49 -6.17 -11.17
C LYS A 417 10.94 -6.16 -10.68
N TYR A 418 11.18 -6.53 -9.42
CA TYR A 418 12.55 -6.84 -9.01
C TYR A 418 12.98 -8.15 -9.66
N ASN A 419 13.92 -8.06 -10.59
CA ASN A 419 14.70 -9.18 -11.08
C ASN A 419 16.03 -9.12 -10.35
N PHE A 420 16.23 -9.94 -9.31
CA PHE A 420 17.54 -10.09 -8.70
C PHE A 420 18.34 -11.15 -9.45
N GLU A 421 19.61 -10.90 -9.75
CA GLU A 421 20.58 -11.91 -10.20
C GLU A 421 20.22 -12.69 -11.48
N PHE A 422 19.69 -12.05 -12.51
CA PHE A 422 19.68 -12.72 -13.80
C PHE A 422 20.97 -12.42 -14.56
N GLU A 423 21.66 -13.47 -15.05
CA GLU A 423 22.72 -13.32 -16.06
C GLU A 423 22.17 -12.66 -17.35
N GLU A 424 20.85 -12.68 -17.57
CA GLU A 424 20.15 -12.01 -18.67
C GLU A 424 18.79 -11.43 -18.22
N LEU A 425 18.55 -10.14 -18.49
CA LEU A 425 17.21 -9.55 -18.40
C LEU A 425 16.36 -10.05 -19.59
N LYS A 426 15.29 -10.81 -19.32
CA LYS A 426 14.31 -11.15 -20.37
C LYS A 426 13.38 -9.95 -20.61
N ALA A 427 13.39 -9.51 -21.87
CA ALA A 427 12.57 -8.43 -22.42
C ALA A 427 11.06 -8.73 -22.36
#